data_AF-A0A2E9LNK3-F1
#
_entry.id   AF-A0A2E9LNK3-F1
#
_cell.length_a   1.000
_cell.length_b   1.000
_cell.length_c   1.000
_cell.angle_alpha   90.00
_cell.angle_beta   90.00
_cell.angle_gamma   90.00
#
_symmetry.space_group_name_H-M   'P 1'
#
loop_
_entity.id
_entity.type
_entity.pdbx_description
1 polymer ?
#
loop_
_entity_poly.entity_id
_entity_poly.type
_entity_poly.pdbx_seq_one_letter_code
_entity_poly.pdbx_strand_id
1 'polypeptide(L)' 'MKKATCKDMRGACDAEFAGETPEEMGEKCKAHVMELVQSGDEAHKAAIDSMMQMD' A
#
# COMPACT_ATOMS: atom_id res chain seq x y z
N MET A 1 10.71 0.96 16.39
CA MET A 1 10.60 0.93 14.92
C MET A 1 10.01 -0.40 14.49
N LYS A 2 8.86 -0.36 13.79
CA LYS A 2 8.24 -1.54 13.19
C LYS A 2 8.41 -1.47 11.68
N LYS A 3 8.30 -2.63 11.04
CA LYS A 3 8.28 -2.77 9.59
C LYS A 3 7.00 -3.46 9.20
N ALA A 4 6.41 -3.05 8.08
CA ALA A 4 5.29 -3.69 7.43
C ALA A 4 5.55 -3.69 5.93
N THR A 5 5.11 -4.73 5.22
CA THR A 5 5.18 -4.76 3.76
C THR A 5 3.88 -4.25 3.14
N CYS A 6 3.93 -3.87 1.86
CA CYS A 6 2.73 -3.55 1.09
C CYS A 6 1.74 -4.73 1.13
N LYS A 7 2.23 -5.97 0.98
CA LYS A 7 1.45 -7.21 1.18
C LYS A 7 0.83 -7.36 2.57
N ASP A 8 1.55 -7.04 3.65
CA ASP A 8 0.99 -7.07 5.01
C ASP A 8 -0.20 -6.10 5.16
N MET A 9 -0.19 -5.01 4.38
CA MET A 9 -1.25 -4.01 4.30
C MET A 9 -2.26 -4.28 3.16
N ARG A 10 -2.34 -5.53 2.68
CA ARG A 10 -3.20 -6.01 1.58
C ARG A 10 -2.91 -5.39 0.20
N GLY A 11 -1.74 -4.83 0.00
CA GLY A 11 -1.26 -4.38 -1.30
C GLY A 11 -0.65 -5.51 -2.14
N ALA A 12 -0.15 -5.16 -3.32
CA ALA A 12 0.21 -6.14 -4.35
C ALA A 12 1.70 -6.57 -4.33
N CYS A 13 2.57 -5.89 -3.58
CA CYS A 13 4.01 -6.13 -3.62
C CYS A 13 4.68 -6.28 -2.25
N ASP A 14 5.99 -6.58 -2.24
CA ASP A 14 6.79 -6.77 -1.03
C ASP A 14 7.53 -5.49 -0.57
N ALA A 15 7.07 -4.30 -0.99
CA ALA A 15 7.70 -3.05 -0.58
C ALA A 15 7.66 -2.90 0.95
N GLU A 16 8.82 -2.74 1.59
CA GLU A 16 8.94 -2.59 3.04
C GLU A 16 8.79 -1.12 3.46
N PHE A 17 7.90 -0.88 4.41
CA PHE A 17 7.70 0.41 5.07
C PHE A 17 8.10 0.30 6.53
N ALA A 18 9.07 1.11 6.93
CA ALA A 18 9.47 1.24 8.32
C ALA A 18 8.87 2.52 8.93
N GLY A 19 8.38 2.43 10.16
CA GLY A 19 7.80 3.56 10.89
C GLY A 19 7.79 3.34 12.40
N GLU A 20 7.51 4.39 13.15
CA GLU A 20 7.36 4.29 14.60
C GLU A 20 5.92 3.95 14.98
N THR A 21 4.96 4.43 14.18
CA THR A 21 3.53 4.21 14.37
C THR A 21 2.90 3.49 13.17
N PRO A 22 1.78 2.78 13.37
CA PRO A 22 1.00 2.21 12.27
C PRO A 22 0.47 3.30 11.31
N GLU A 23 0.18 4.49 11.81
CA GLU A 23 -0.25 5.63 11.00
C GLU A 23 0.83 6.05 9.99
N GLU A 24 2.07 6.24 10.44
CA GLU A 24 3.19 6.56 9.53
C GLU A 24 3.40 5.49 8.46
N MET A 25 3.29 4.21 8.82
CA MET A 25 3.43 3.10 7.87
C MET A 25 2.27 3.10 6.86
N GLY A 26 1.04 3.39 7.31
CA GLY A 26 -0.13 3.53 6.45
C GLY A 26 -0.01 4.69 5.47
N GLU A 27 0.50 5.85 5.92
CA GLU A 27 0.74 7.00 5.03
C GLU A 27 1.81 6.69 3.96
N LYS A 28 2.91 6.03 4.36
CA LYS A 28 3.95 5.59 3.41
C LYS A 28 3.40 4.58 2.40
N CYS A 29 2.60 3.62 2.84
CA CYS A 29 1.95 2.66 1.95
C CYS A 29 0.98 3.35 0.99
N LYS A 30 0.17 4.30 1.49
CA LYS A 30 -0.78 5.05 0.67
C LYS A 30 -0.07 5.86 -0.42
N ALA A 31 1.01 6.58 -0.06
CA ALA A 31 1.80 7.33 -1.02
C ALA A 31 2.40 6.42 -2.10
N HIS A 32 3.00 5.30 -1.68
CA HIS A 32 3.54 4.28 -2.59
C HIS A 32 2.50 3.77 -3.60
N VAL A 33 1.34 3.35 -3.08
CA VAL A 33 0.24 2.82 -3.89
C VAL A 33 -0.28 3.88 -4.88
N MET A 34 -0.43 5.14 -4.44
CA MET A 34 -0.88 6.24 -5.29
C MET A 34 0.11 6.57 -6.42
N GLU A 35 1.42 6.50 -6.15
CA GLU A 35 2.45 6.75 -7.16
C GLU A 35 2.46 5.65 -8.23
N LEU A 36 2.37 4.39 -7.81
CA LEU A 36 2.34 3.26 -8.72
C LEU A 36 1.08 3.25 -9.59
N VAL A 37 -0.09 3.51 -9.01
CA VAL A 37 -1.33 3.62 -9.81
C VAL A 37 -1.28 4.78 -10.79
N GLN A 38 -0.73 5.93 -10.41
CA GLN A 38 -0.51 7.05 -11.34
C GLN A 38 0.48 6.70 -12.45
N SER A 39 1.48 5.88 -12.15
CA SER A 39 2.45 5.37 -13.13
C SER A 39 1.87 4.27 -14.04
N GLY A 40 0.63 3.83 -13.80
CA GLY A 40 -0.05 2.81 -14.60
C GLY A 40 0.11 1.38 -14.09
N ASP A 41 0.54 1.18 -12.85
CA ASP A 41 0.68 -0.15 -12.26
C ASP A 41 -0.69 -0.81 -12.01
N GLU A 42 -0.98 -1.84 -12.80
CA GLU A 42 -2.27 -2.55 -12.76
C GLU A 42 -2.43 -3.39 -11.49
N ALA A 43 -1.33 -3.92 -10.94
CA ALA A 43 -1.37 -4.76 -9.75
C ALA A 43 -1.81 -3.97 -8.51
N HIS A 44 -1.24 -2.79 -8.31
CA HIS A 44 -1.65 -1.88 -7.23
C HIS A 44 -3.02 -1.29 -7.49
N LYS A 45 -3.38 -1.01 -8.75
CA LYS A 45 -4.73 -0.56 -9.10
C LYS A 45 -5.78 -1.61 -8.73
N ALA A 46 -5.56 -2.88 -9.06
CA ALA A 46 -6.47 -3.98 -8.72
C ALA A 46 -6.58 -4.20 -7.20
N ALA A 47 -5.48 -4.01 -6.45
CA ALA A 47 -5.49 -4.12 -4.99
C ALA A 47 -6.35 -3.02 -4.34
N ILE A 48 -6.26 -1.76 -4.81
CA ILE A 48 -7.11 -0.67 -4.33
C ILE A 48 -8.57 -0.88 -4.74
N ASP A 49 -8.80 -1.30 -5.99
CA ASP A 49 -10.14 -1.56 -6.50
C ASP A 49 -10.83 -2.64 -5.67
N SER A 50 -10.12 -3.73 -5.36
CA SER A 50 -10.61 -4.78 -4.45
C SER A 50 -10.87 -4.28 -3.02
N MET A 51 -10.11 -3.27 -2.54
CA MET A 51 -10.34 -2.62 -1.25
C MET A 51 -11.57 -1.71 -1.26
N MET A 52 -11.81 -0.98 -2.35
CA MET A 52 -12.94 -0.04 -2.49
C MET A 52 -14.25 -0.74 -2.84
N GLN A 53 -14.21 -1.90 -3.51
CA GLN A 53 -15.40 -2.66 -3.91
C GLN A 53 -16.08 -3.40 -2.74
N MET A 54 -15.62 -3.20 -1.51
CA MET A 54 -16.26 -3.66 -0.28
C MET A 54 -17.28 -2.61 0.20
N ASP A 55 -18.37 -2.44 -0.54
CA ASP A 55 -19.64 -1.84 -0.07
C ASP A 55 -20.56 -2.92 0.54
#